data_AF-A0A935DKM5-F1
#
_entry.id   AF-A0A935DKM5-F1
#
_cell.length_a   1.000
_cell.length_b   1.000
_cell.length_c   1.000
_cell.angle_alpha   90.00
_cell.angle_beta   90.00
_cell.angle_gamma   90.00
#
_symmetry.space_group_name_H-M   'P 1'
#
loop_
_entity.id
_entity.type
_entity.pdbx_description
1 polymer ?
#
loop_
_entity_poly.entity_id
_entity_poly.type
_entity_poly.pdbx_seq_one_letter_code
_entity_poly.pdbx_strand_id
1 'polypeptide(L)'
;MNGAELLRSLALAHGRPMGVHLQVADRCNHACHHCYQVQGEKGELTLEQLRSVIDGIADAGVFTLNVSGGEATLRPDLLDILRYARGGASRCGSSPMGS
;
A
#
# COMPACT_ATOMS: atom_id res chain seq x y z
N MET A 1 -7.39 25.73 3.79
CA MET A 1 -7.34 24.32 3.35
C MET A 1 -6.37 23.58 4.24
N ASN A 2 -6.78 22.45 4.81
CA ASN A 2 -5.88 21.53 5.51
C ASN A 2 -5.23 20.54 4.53
N GLY A 3 -4.26 19.74 4.99
CA GLY A 3 -3.53 18.80 4.14
C GLY A 3 -4.41 17.72 3.49
N ALA A 4 -5.46 17.26 4.19
CA ALA A 4 -6.37 16.25 3.66
C ALA A 4 -7.27 16.80 2.54
N GLU A 5 -7.74 18.04 2.68
CA GLU A 5 -8.50 18.74 1.65
C GLU A 5 -7.68 18.96 0.38
N LEU A 6 -6.38 19.28 0.53
CA LEU A 6 -5.46 19.44 -0.59
C LEU A 6 -5.23 18.11 -1.33
N LEU A 7 -4.98 17.02 -0.60
CA LEU A 7 -4.79 15.70 -1.23
C LEU A 7 -6.05 15.24 -1.98
N ARG A 8 -7.24 15.51 -1.40
CA ARG A 8 -8.51 15.17 -2.05
C ARG A 8 -8.75 15.96 -3.33
N SER A 9 -8.44 17.26 -3.35
CA SER A 9 -8.61 18.08 -4.55
C SER A 9 -7.65 17.66 -5.66
N LEU A 10 -6.39 17.37 -5.32
CA LEU A 10 -5.38 16.86 -6.26
C LEU A 10 -5.77 15.48 -6.82
N ALA A 11 -6.23 14.56 -5.98
CA ALA A 11 -6.69 13.24 -6.41
C ALA A 11 -7.82 13.32 -7.44
N LEU A 12 -8.83 14.15 -7.18
CA LEU A 12 -9.95 14.36 -8.11
C LEU A 12 -9.52 15.04 -9.41
N ALA A 13 -8.67 16.06 -9.34
CA ALA A 13 -8.22 16.81 -10.52
C ALA A 13 -7.41 15.94 -11.50
N HIS A 14 -6.63 15.00 -10.98
CA HIS A 14 -5.75 14.14 -11.79
C HIS A 14 -6.30 12.73 -12.01
N GLY A 15 -7.50 12.41 -11.51
CA GLY A 15 -8.07 11.07 -11.60
C GLY A 15 -7.24 9.99 -10.91
N ARG A 16 -6.49 10.35 -9.86
CA ARG A 16 -5.55 9.47 -9.15
C ARG A 16 -6.18 8.94 -7.85
N PRO A 17 -5.97 7.67 -7.47
CA PRO A 17 -6.46 7.16 -6.19
C PRO A 17 -5.81 7.92 -5.02
N MET A 18 -6.61 8.31 -4.04
CA MET A 18 -6.12 8.99 -2.83
C MET A 18 -5.24 8.07 -1.97
N GLY A 19 -5.63 6.80 -1.88
CA GLY A 19 -4.90 5.82 -1.09
C GLY A 19 -5.19 4.40 -1.49
N VAL A 20 -4.25 3.50 -1.18
CA VAL A 20 -4.37 2.06 -1.39
C VAL A 20 -4.09 1.35 -0.07
N HIS A 21 -4.92 0.36 0.25
CA HIS A 21 -4.67 -0.60 1.31
C HIS A 21 -4.07 -1.87 0.69
N LEU A 22 -2.82 -2.18 1.01
CA LEU A 22 -2.11 -3.35 0.50
C LEU A 22 -1.99 -4.39 1.62
N GLN A 23 -2.65 -5.52 1.44
CA GLN A 23 -2.56 -6.64 2.36
C GLN A 23 -1.34 -7.50 2.02
N VAL A 24 -0.37 -7.59 2.95
CA VAL A 24 0.90 -8.29 2.72
C VAL A 24 1.02 -9.61 3.50
N ALA A 25 0.07 -9.90 4.38
CA ALA A 25 0.02 -11.13 5.16
C ALA A 25 -1.41 -11.65 5.25
N ASP A 26 -1.57 -12.96 5.18
CA ASP A 26 -2.86 -13.63 5.37
C ASP A 26 -3.00 -14.22 6.77
N ARG A 27 -1.86 -14.54 7.42
CA ARG A 27 -1.84 -15.05 8.79
C ARG A 27 -2.06 -13.95 9.83
N CYS A 28 -2.75 -14.31 10.90
CA CYS A 28 -2.89 -13.50 12.11
C CYS A 28 -2.74 -14.42 13.34
N ASN A 29 -2.14 -13.92 14.41
CA ASN A 29 -2.04 -14.61 15.71
C ASN A 29 -3.29 -14.40 16.59
N HIS A 30 -4.33 -13.75 16.06
CA HIS A 30 -5.58 -13.47 16.77
C HIS A 30 -6.80 -14.03 16.01
N ALA A 31 -7.82 -14.43 16.76
CA ALA A 31 -9.09 -14.95 16.24
C ALA A 31 -10.26 -14.03 16.64
N CYS A 32 -10.19 -12.77 16.25
CA CYS A 32 -11.17 -11.75 16.65
C CYS A 32 -12.57 -12.07 16.07
N HIS A 33 -13.61 -12.05 16.91
CA HIS A 33 -15.00 -12.32 16.49
C HIS A 33 -15.51 -11.34 15.42
N HIS A 34 -15.01 -10.11 15.44
CA HIS A 34 -15.36 -9.02 14.51
C HIS A 34 -14.36 -8.90 13.34
N CYS A 35 -13.52 -9.91 13.10
CA CYS A 35 -12.60 -9.90 11.98
C CYS A 35 -13.35 -10.11 10.67
N TYR A 36 -13.14 -9.22 9.70
CA TYR A 36 -13.68 -9.39 8.35
C TYR A 36 -12.82 -10.32 7.47
N GLN A 37 -11.59 -10.64 7.90
CA GLN A 37 -10.69 -11.54 7.20
C GLN A 37 -11.03 -12.99 7.48
N VAL A 38 -11.10 -13.80 6.42
CA VAL A 38 -11.01 -15.25 6.55
C VAL A 38 -9.57 -15.59 6.93
N GLN A 39 -9.36 -16.19 8.09
CA GLN A 39 -8.02 -16.56 8.56
C GLN A 39 -7.52 -17.81 7.84
N GLY A 40 -6.20 -17.90 7.64
CA GLY A 40 -5.53 -19.08 7.05
C GLY A 40 -4.49 -18.72 6.00
N GLU A 41 -3.71 -19.70 5.55
CA GLU A 41 -2.74 -19.52 4.48
C GLU A 41 -3.43 -19.58 3.12
N LYS A 42 -3.49 -18.45 2.42
CA LYS A 42 -4.14 -18.33 1.09
C LYS A 42 -3.13 -18.20 -0.05
N GLY A 43 -1.85 -18.26 0.26
CA GLY A 43 -0.74 -17.98 -0.66
C GLY A 43 -0.32 -16.51 -0.58
N GLU A 44 0.56 -16.20 0.36
CA GLU A 44 1.15 -14.87 0.47
C GLU A 44 2.04 -14.58 -0.75
N LEU A 45 1.95 -13.37 -1.29
CA LEU A 45 2.83 -12.91 -2.36
C LEU A 45 4.29 -12.93 -1.88
N THR A 46 5.20 -13.35 -2.75
CA THR A 46 6.64 -13.21 -2.54
C THR A 46 7.04 -11.73 -2.47
N LEU A 47 8.22 -11.45 -1.90
CA LEU A 47 8.76 -10.10 -1.85
C LEU A 47 8.85 -9.45 -3.25
N GLU A 48 9.28 -10.22 -4.25
CA GLU A 48 9.39 -9.74 -5.63
C GLU A 48 8.04 -9.38 -6.23
N GLN A 49 7.02 -10.21 -6.03
CA GLN A 49 5.66 -9.90 -6.48
C GLN A 49 5.11 -8.64 -5.81
N LEU A 50 5.36 -8.47 -4.50
CA LEU A 50 4.96 -7.26 -3.78
C LEU A 50 5.66 -6.01 -4.31
N ARG A 51 6.94 -6.10 -4.68
CA ARG A 51 7.66 -4.98 -5.30
C ARG A 51 6.98 -4.55 -6.60
N SER A 52 6.64 -5.49 -7.47
CA SER A 52 5.92 -5.20 -8.72
C SER A 52 4.56 -4.55 -8.47
N VAL A 53 3.83 -4.98 -7.43
CA VAL A 53 2.56 -4.34 -7.03
C VAL A 53 2.79 -2.91 -6.53
N ILE A 54 3.81 -2.69 -5.70
CA ILE A 54 4.16 -1.37 -5.19
C ILE A 54 4.58 -0.42 -6.31
N ASP A 55 5.31 -0.90 -7.31
CA ASP A 55 5.66 -0.10 -8.48
C ASP A 55 4.42 0.30 -9.28
N GLY A 56 3.48 -0.63 -9.52
CA GLY A 56 2.20 -0.29 -10.15
C GLY A 56 1.38 0.74 -9.37
N ILE A 57 1.39 0.68 -8.04
CA ILE A 57 0.74 1.68 -7.17
C ILE A 57 1.43 3.04 -7.28
N ALA A 58 2.77 3.06 -7.34
CA ALA A 58 3.54 4.28 -7.48
C ALA A 58 3.31 4.93 -8.86
N ASP A 59 3.26 4.13 -9.93
CA ASP A 59 3.02 4.58 -11.30
C ASP A 59 1.58 5.12 -11.49
N ALA A 60 0.60 4.52 -10.81
CA ALA A 60 -0.76 5.05 -10.73
C ALA A 60 -0.85 6.38 -9.95
N GLY A 61 0.25 6.79 -9.31
CA GLY A 61 0.36 8.07 -8.66
C GLY A 61 -0.43 8.16 -7.35
N VAL A 62 -0.55 7.07 -6.61
CA VAL A 62 -1.29 7.05 -5.35
C VAL A 62 -0.58 7.91 -4.29
N PHE A 63 -1.35 8.69 -3.52
CA PHE A 63 -0.79 9.59 -2.52
C PHE A 63 -0.43 8.88 -1.20
N THR A 64 -1.21 7.88 -0.80
CA THR A 64 -0.99 7.14 0.44
C THR A 64 -1.04 5.62 0.23
N LEU A 65 -0.09 4.91 0.80
CA LEU A 65 -0.08 3.44 0.82
C LEU A 65 -0.14 2.97 2.27
N ASN A 66 -1.20 2.26 2.62
CA ASN A 66 -1.35 1.62 3.92
C ASN A 66 -1.03 0.14 3.79
N VAL A 67 0.03 -0.31 4.48
CA VAL A 67 0.40 -1.72 4.53
C VAL A 67 -0.37 -2.38 5.66
N SER A 68 -1.18 -3.37 5.32
CA SER A 68 -2.05 -4.11 6.24
C SER A 68 -1.91 -5.62 6.02
N GLY A 69 -2.73 -6.41 6.68
CA GLY A 69 -2.61 -7.87 6.70
C GLY A 69 -3.65 -8.50 7.60
N GLY A 70 -3.53 -9.81 7.82
CA GLY A 70 -3.90 -10.40 9.10
C GLY A 70 -3.11 -9.70 10.21
N GLU A 71 -1.89 -10.16 10.49
CA GLU A 71 -0.92 -9.43 11.30
C GLU A 71 0.36 -9.23 10.49
N ALA A 72 0.57 -8.01 9.98
CA ALA A 72 1.69 -7.69 9.10
C ALA A 72 3.05 -7.94 9.79
N THR A 73 3.12 -7.74 11.11
CA THR A 73 4.37 -7.94 11.88
C THR A 73 4.82 -9.40 11.96
N LEU A 74 3.97 -10.37 11.63
CA LEU A 74 4.36 -11.78 11.53
C LEU A 74 5.16 -12.09 10.25
N ARG A 75 5.22 -11.17 9.29
CA ARG A 75 5.93 -11.34 8.03
C ARG A 75 7.42 -10.99 8.20
N PRO A 76 8.36 -11.94 7.99
CA PRO A 76 9.78 -11.74 8.30
C PRO A 76 10.45 -10.66 7.44
N ASP A 77 9.98 -10.47 6.20
CA ASP A 77 10.45 -9.48 5.23
C ASP A 77 9.64 -8.17 5.26
N LEU A 78 8.83 -7.92 6.30
CA LEU A 78 8.00 -6.70 6.40
C LEU A 78 8.84 -5.42 6.26
N LEU A 79 10.00 -5.35 6.91
CA LEU A 79 10.86 -4.17 6.85
C LEU A 79 11.40 -3.92 5.45
N ASP A 80 11.70 -4.97 4.68
CA ASP A 80 12.15 -4.85 3.30
C ASP A 80 11.02 -4.30 2.41
N ILE A 81 9.79 -4.75 2.64
CA ILE A 81 8.59 -4.24 1.95
C ILE A 81 8.40 -2.75 2.26
N LEU A 82 8.45 -2.35 3.53
CA LEU A 82 8.26 -0.95 3.94
C LEU A 82 9.39 -0.05 3.41
N ARG A 83 10.64 -0.53 3.42
CA ARG A 83 11.77 0.19 2.83
C ARG A 83 11.59 0.37 1.33
N TYR A 84 11.16 -0.67 0.62
CA TYR A 84 10.87 -0.58 -0.81
C TYR A 84 9.75 0.40 -1.09
N ALA A 85 8.63 0.29 -0.37
CA ALA A 85 7.47 1.18 -0.49
C ALA A 85 7.86 2.65 -0.25
N ARG A 86 8.69 2.94 0.74
CA ARG A 86 9.17 4.30 0.99
C ARG A 86 10.09 4.83 -0.11
N GLY A 87 11.01 3.98 -0.60
CA GLY A 87 11.91 4.34 -1.70
C GLY A 87 11.16 4.57 -3.02
N GLY A 88 10.11 3.77 -3.29
CA GLY A 88 9.25 3.89 -4.47
C GLY A 88 8.25 5.03 -4.40
N ALA A 89 7.59 5.23 -3.25
CA ALA A 89 6.64 6.32 -3.04
C ALA A 89 7.31 7.70 -3.15
N SER A 90 8.61 7.81 -2.89
CA SER A 90 9.39 9.02 -3.13
C SER A 90 9.44 9.43 -4.61
N ARG A 91 9.24 8.49 -5.55
CA ARG A 91 9.15 8.78 -7.00
C ARG A 91 7.83 9.46 -7.38
N CYS A 92 6.77 9.27 -6.58
CA CYS A 92 5.40 9.76 -6.83
C CYS A 92 5.30 11.30 -6.83
N GLY A 93 6.31 12.02 -6.31
CA GLY A 93 6.39 13.49 -6.34
C GLY A 93 7.16 14.09 -7.52
N SER A 94 7.73 13.27 -8.43
CA SER A 94 8.71 13.75 -9.43
C SER A 94 8.31 13.56 -10.88
N SER A 95 7.16 12.97 -11.20
CA SER A 95 6.70 12.93 -12.59
C SER A 95 6.39 14.36 -13.04
N PRO A 96 7.14 14.94 -14.00
CA PRO A 96 6.75 16.21 -14.57
C PRO A 96 5.37 15.98 -15.18
N MET A 97 4.42 16.85 -14.84
CA MET A 97 3.15 16.93 -15.53
C MET A 97 3.46 17.02 -17.03
N GLY A 98 3.32 15.90 -17.72
CA GLY A 98 3.66 15.76 -19.12
C GLY A 98 2.49 16.24 -19.96
N SER A 99 2.74 17.34 -20.68
CA SER A 99 2.13 17.78 -21.96
C SER A 99 0.62 17.94 -22.04
#